data_AF-A0AAE0W0K8-F1
#
_entry.id   AF-A0AAE0W0K8-F1
#
_cell.length_a   1.000
_cell.length_b   1.000
_cell.length_c   1.000
_cell.angle_alpha   90.00
_cell.angle_beta   90.00
_cell.angle_gamma   90.00
#
_symmetry.space_group_name_H-M   'P 1'
#
loop_
_entity.id
_entity.type
_entity.pdbx_description
1 polymer ?
#
loop_
_entity_poly.entity_id
_entity_poly.type
_entity_poly.pdbx_seq_one_letter_code
_entity_poly.pdbx_strand_id
1 'polypeptide(L)'
;MYSMQDKVTAMDWVDSGKSVCVGTSSGSKHEILELSLPDKLLASEEEGAVIKGRDFNVKNGGFCRGEITSIKHIPGTRLCLVVEKNSSTVTAWKMGNNESDMIQKQKEIQGLKSSCPRLEVCIDGQDTPQNFAYGSSTNDISVVDLATFQTVTDSTDLSLSQEVSYLSYQGHNTILCCCRKSGDIVVLDLRDKKVKVTHSPCLGRQAAFWTAVNSVDGCATNQGKTLIIQLSSEGQFIILDPRKINECISGATTHKGAKTDNEHINLEVSSCQKFVSTSGFDSEVDIFCFDSFKNSDENKIGPVFTHEGHVTTCEEPIASDFTVTSHLQHPFQASLILSAASDGSLHAWEYIIK
;
A
#
# COMPACT_ATOMS: atom_id res chain seq x y z
N MET A 1 5.62 -7.02 -19.31
CA MET A 1 6.05 -7.88 -18.19
C MET A 1 7.56 -7.78 -18.10
N TYR A 2 8.08 -7.62 -16.89
CA TYR A 2 9.50 -7.64 -16.59
C TYR A 2 9.74 -8.72 -15.55
N SER A 3 10.73 -9.58 -15.79
CA SER A 3 11.09 -10.63 -14.83
C SER A 3 12.18 -10.08 -13.93
N MET A 4 11.87 -9.91 -12.65
CA MET A 4 12.89 -9.62 -11.64
C MET A 4 13.64 -10.91 -11.36
N GLN A 5 14.93 -10.78 -11.05
CA GLN A 5 15.72 -11.95 -10.63
C GLN A 5 15.16 -12.58 -9.34
N ASP A 6 14.57 -11.74 -8.48
CA ASP A 6 14.16 -12.07 -7.12
C ASP A 6 12.72 -11.58 -6.85
N LYS A 7 12.05 -12.20 -5.86
CA LYS A 7 10.69 -11.84 -5.44
C LYS A 7 10.62 -10.36 -5.05
N VAL A 8 9.64 -9.63 -5.58
CA VAL A 8 9.32 -8.27 -5.12
C VAL A 8 8.47 -8.35 -3.84
N THR A 9 8.88 -7.63 -2.80
CA THR A 9 8.24 -7.69 -1.47
C THR A 9 7.60 -6.38 -1.03
N ALA A 10 8.03 -5.25 -1.61
CA ALA A 10 7.45 -3.94 -1.38
C ALA A 10 7.68 -3.03 -2.59
N MET A 11 6.78 -2.08 -2.82
CA MET A 11 6.90 -1.09 -3.88
C MET A 11 6.32 0.25 -3.45
N ASP A 12 6.82 1.35 -4.00
CA ASP A 12 6.13 2.65 -3.97
C ASP A 12 6.48 3.52 -5.19
N TRP A 13 5.56 4.40 -5.58
CA TRP A 13 5.78 5.32 -6.69
C TRP A 13 6.81 6.40 -6.35
N VAL A 14 7.57 6.81 -7.35
CA VAL A 14 8.60 7.86 -7.27
C VAL A 14 8.38 8.87 -8.40
N ASP A 15 8.88 10.10 -8.22
CA ASP A 15 8.89 11.15 -9.24
C ASP A 15 7.51 11.38 -9.88
N SER A 16 6.48 11.44 -9.04
CA SER A 16 5.09 11.62 -9.49
C SER A 16 4.60 10.52 -10.46
N GLY A 17 5.02 9.27 -10.23
CA GLY A 17 4.58 8.10 -10.99
C GLY A 17 5.46 7.73 -12.20
N LYS A 18 6.56 8.45 -12.44
CA LYS A 18 7.47 8.18 -13.57
C LYS A 18 8.44 7.01 -13.32
N SER A 19 8.71 6.72 -12.06
CA SER A 19 9.48 5.56 -11.63
C SER A 19 8.83 4.89 -10.44
N VAL A 20 9.28 3.69 -10.12
CA VAL A 20 8.88 2.93 -8.95
C VAL A 20 10.13 2.52 -8.19
N CYS A 21 10.08 2.64 -6.85
CA CYS A 21 11.06 2.01 -5.99
C CYS A 21 10.54 0.62 -5.60
N VAL A 22 11.36 -0.41 -5.78
CA VAL A 22 11.00 -1.80 -5.49
C VAL A 22 12.00 -2.41 -4.51
N GLY A 23 11.49 -3.18 -3.57
CA GLY A 23 12.27 -4.04 -2.68
C GLY A 23 12.22 -5.47 -3.19
N THR A 24 13.38 -6.11 -3.30
CA THR A 24 13.49 -7.52 -3.71
C THR A 24 14.16 -8.36 -2.62
N SER A 25 13.83 -9.66 -2.60
CA SER A 25 14.34 -10.57 -1.58
C SER A 25 14.58 -11.98 -2.15
N SER A 26 15.76 -12.53 -1.88
CA SER A 26 16.16 -13.88 -2.30
C SER A 26 17.22 -14.45 -1.38
N GLY A 27 16.78 -15.34 -0.48
CA GLY A 27 17.64 -15.91 0.56
C GLY A 27 18.24 -14.81 1.46
N SER A 28 19.55 -14.61 1.35
CA SER A 28 20.29 -13.58 2.10
C SER A 28 20.55 -12.30 1.31
N LYS A 29 20.04 -12.18 0.09
CA LYS A 29 20.21 -11.01 -0.77
C LYS A 29 18.91 -10.22 -0.76
N HIS A 30 19.03 -8.94 -0.40
CA HIS A 30 17.91 -8.02 -0.36
C HIS A 30 18.35 -6.72 -1.03
N GLU A 31 17.58 -6.26 -2.00
CA GLU A 31 17.93 -5.07 -2.78
C GLU A 31 16.79 -4.07 -2.75
N ILE A 32 17.16 -2.80 -2.87
CA ILE A 32 16.27 -1.70 -3.19
C ILE A 32 16.67 -1.16 -4.56
N LEU A 33 15.72 -1.09 -5.48
CA LEU A 33 15.95 -0.64 -6.85
C LEU A 33 14.98 0.49 -7.19
N GLU A 34 15.43 1.44 -8.01
CA GLU A 34 14.54 2.38 -8.69
C GLU A 34 14.43 1.97 -10.16
N LEU A 35 13.21 1.74 -10.63
CA LEU A 35 12.90 1.35 -12.00
C LEU A 35 12.15 2.47 -12.72
N SER A 36 12.61 2.86 -13.90
CA SER A 36 11.78 3.62 -14.86
C SER A 36 10.73 2.69 -15.47
N LEU A 37 9.53 3.22 -15.69
CA LEU A 37 8.51 2.52 -16.47
C LEU A 37 8.78 2.67 -17.98
N PRO A 38 8.24 1.75 -18.81
CA PRO A 38 8.16 1.94 -20.24
C PRO A 38 7.46 3.26 -20.62
N ASP A 39 8.08 4.04 -21.51
CA ASP A 39 7.58 5.34 -21.97
C ASP A 39 6.16 5.23 -22.55
N LYS A 40 5.82 4.09 -23.17
CA LYS A 40 4.49 3.86 -23.76
C LYS A 40 3.36 3.95 -22.74
N LEU A 41 3.61 3.59 -21.49
CA LEU A 41 2.60 3.63 -20.42
C LEU A 41 2.42 5.06 -19.88
N LEU A 42 3.42 5.92 -20.06
CA LEU A 42 3.40 7.30 -19.58
C LEU A 42 3.06 8.32 -20.68
N ALA A 43 3.16 7.93 -21.96
CA ALA A 43 2.90 8.79 -23.09
C ALA A 43 1.40 9.07 -23.26
N SER A 44 1.04 10.33 -23.47
CA SER A 44 -0.29 10.69 -23.99
C SER A 44 -0.41 10.30 -25.45
N GLU A 45 -1.58 9.83 -25.90
CA GLU A 45 -1.85 9.38 -27.27
C GLU A 45 -1.57 10.44 -28.37
N GLU A 46 -1.31 11.70 -28.00
CA GLU A 46 -1.16 12.83 -28.93
C GLU A 46 0.20 12.92 -29.66
N GLU A 47 1.21 12.14 -29.30
CA GLU A 47 2.52 12.23 -29.95
C GLU A 47 2.84 10.99 -30.78
N GLY A 48 2.74 11.13 -32.11
CA GLY A 48 3.19 10.16 -33.12
C GLY A 48 4.72 9.94 -33.15
N ALA A 49 5.38 10.05 -32.00
CA ALA A 49 6.80 9.84 -31.81
C ALA A 49 7.12 8.35 -31.64
N VAL A 50 8.27 7.94 -32.16
CA VAL A 50 8.81 6.59 -31.95
C VAL A 50 9.20 6.45 -30.48
N ILE A 51 8.43 5.67 -29.73
CA ILE A 51 8.65 5.36 -28.32
C ILE A 51 9.91 4.50 -28.17
N LYS A 52 10.96 5.04 -27.53
CA LYS A 52 12.28 4.40 -27.42
C LYS A 52 12.42 3.50 -26.18
N GLY A 53 11.81 3.82 -25.04
CA GLY A 53 11.82 2.99 -23.84
C GLY A 53 10.63 2.05 -23.76
N ARG A 54 10.79 0.79 -24.19
CA ARG A 54 9.71 -0.21 -24.19
C ARG A 54 9.68 -1.11 -22.96
N ASP A 55 10.77 -1.14 -22.21
CA ASP A 55 10.98 -2.01 -21.07
C ASP A 55 11.28 -1.19 -19.81
N PHE A 56 11.17 -1.84 -18.66
CA PHE A 56 11.67 -1.26 -17.41
C PHE A 56 13.18 -1.11 -17.48
N ASN A 57 13.69 -0.02 -16.91
CA ASN A 57 15.13 0.20 -16.80
C ASN A 57 15.49 0.49 -15.35
N VAL A 58 16.48 -0.22 -14.83
CA VAL A 58 17.06 0.05 -13.51
C VAL A 58 17.82 1.37 -13.59
N LYS A 59 17.43 2.34 -12.77
CA LYS A 59 18.10 3.64 -12.62
C LYS A 59 19.13 3.61 -11.51
N ASN A 60 18.72 3.13 -10.34
CA ASN A 60 19.50 3.16 -9.12
C ASN A 60 19.34 1.84 -8.36
N GLY A 61 20.34 1.47 -7.57
CA GLY A 61 20.30 0.27 -6.74
C GLY A 61 21.04 0.38 -5.41
N GLY A 62 20.63 -0.41 -4.43
CA GLY A 62 21.26 -0.52 -3.13
C GLY A 62 20.98 -1.88 -2.48
N PHE A 63 21.77 -2.25 -1.47
CA PHE A 63 21.63 -3.50 -0.73
C PHE A 63 21.09 -3.25 0.67
N CYS A 64 20.10 -4.04 1.07
CA CYS A 64 19.51 -4.03 2.41
C CYS A 64 20.02 -5.22 3.24
N ARG A 65 19.85 -5.15 4.57
CA ARG A 65 20.31 -6.22 5.47
C ARG A 65 19.29 -7.33 5.61
N GLY A 66 18.01 -7.00 5.46
CA GLY A 66 16.89 -7.91 5.56
C GLY A 66 15.85 -7.67 4.47
N GLU A 67 14.87 -8.57 4.41
CA GLU A 67 13.73 -8.48 3.51
C GLU A 67 12.94 -7.19 3.76
N ILE A 68 12.68 -6.41 2.70
CA ILE A 68 11.93 -5.16 2.79
C ILE A 68 10.43 -5.47 2.82
N THR A 69 9.72 -4.99 3.84
CA THR A 69 8.26 -5.17 3.97
C THR A 69 7.46 -3.92 3.63
N SER A 70 8.09 -2.75 3.66
CA SER A 70 7.45 -1.49 3.25
C SER A 70 8.48 -0.51 2.72
N ILE A 71 8.10 0.18 1.64
CA ILE A 71 8.82 1.33 1.08
C ILE A 71 7.79 2.46 1.00
N LYS A 72 8.18 3.66 1.44
CA LYS A 72 7.40 4.88 1.21
C LYS A 72 8.28 6.01 0.69
N HIS A 73 8.03 6.46 -0.53
CA HIS A 73 8.70 7.62 -1.12
C HIS A 73 8.21 8.89 -0.44
N ILE A 74 9.12 9.85 -0.20
CA ILE A 74 8.78 11.16 0.35
C ILE A 74 8.59 12.14 -0.83
N PRO A 75 7.34 12.59 -1.11
CA PRO A 75 7.04 13.52 -2.19
C PRO A 75 7.95 14.76 -2.21
N GLY A 76 8.30 15.22 -3.41
CA GLY A 76 9.17 16.38 -3.60
C GLY A 76 10.64 16.15 -3.25
N THR A 77 11.03 14.95 -2.83
CA THR A 77 12.42 14.63 -2.43
C THR A 77 12.96 13.39 -3.14
N ARG A 78 14.27 13.14 -2.98
CA ARG A 78 14.93 11.89 -3.37
C ARG A 78 15.15 10.96 -2.18
N LEU A 79 14.21 10.96 -1.24
CA LEU A 79 14.26 10.12 -0.05
C LEU A 79 13.11 9.10 -0.06
N CYS A 80 13.38 7.92 0.50
CA CYS A 80 12.35 6.94 0.84
C CYS A 80 12.58 6.40 2.25
N LEU A 81 11.48 6.00 2.89
CA LEU A 81 11.46 5.30 4.16
C LEU A 81 11.35 3.81 3.87
N VAL A 82 12.20 3.01 4.51
CA VAL A 82 12.31 1.57 4.29
C VAL A 82 12.16 0.85 5.63
N VAL A 83 11.29 -0.15 5.64
CA VAL A 83 11.07 -1.07 6.77
C VAL A 83 11.52 -2.47 6.36
N GLU A 84 12.36 -3.08 7.19
CA GLU A 84 12.78 -4.47 7.04
C GLU A 84 11.94 -5.40 7.94
N LYS A 85 11.79 -6.66 7.54
CA LYS A 85 11.05 -7.69 8.26
C LYS A 85 11.64 -7.91 9.67
N ASN A 86 10.77 -8.08 10.66
CA ASN A 86 11.15 -8.25 12.08
C ASN A 86 11.96 -7.08 12.69
N SER A 87 12.04 -5.94 12.01
CA SER A 87 12.70 -4.72 12.48
C SER A 87 11.73 -3.87 13.30
N SER A 88 12.25 -3.20 14.33
CA SER A 88 11.55 -2.10 14.99
C SER A 88 12.02 -0.73 14.51
N THR A 89 12.84 -0.68 13.46
CA THR A 89 13.40 0.57 12.93
C THR A 89 12.83 0.90 11.56
N VAL A 90 12.68 2.20 11.31
CA VAL A 90 12.51 2.76 9.97
C VAL A 90 13.85 3.33 9.54
N THR A 91 14.24 3.10 8.30
CA THR A 91 15.48 3.64 7.75
C THR A 91 15.18 4.62 6.63
N ALA A 92 15.81 5.78 6.65
CA ALA A 92 15.72 6.76 5.56
C ALA A 92 16.85 6.51 4.56
N TRP A 93 16.49 6.36 3.30
CA TRP A 93 17.41 6.10 2.19
C TRP A 93 17.34 7.24 1.18
N LYS A 94 18.50 7.62 0.65
CA LYS A 94 18.61 8.59 -0.43
C LYS A 94 18.79 7.84 -1.73
N MET A 95 17.89 8.08 -2.67
CA MET A 95 17.98 7.55 -4.03
C MET A 95 19.12 8.21 -4.79
N GLY A 96 19.67 7.47 -5.75
CA GLY A 96 20.70 7.96 -6.65
C GLY A 96 20.25 9.19 -7.45
N ASN A 97 21.23 9.88 -8.03
CA ASN A 97 21.07 11.07 -8.85
C ASN A 97 21.99 10.96 -10.08
N ASN A 98 22.13 12.04 -10.85
CA ASN A 98 22.97 12.03 -12.06
C ASN A 98 24.46 11.76 -11.80
N GLU A 99 24.92 11.83 -10.55
CA GLU A 99 26.32 11.63 -10.15
C GLU A 99 26.56 10.24 -9.55
N SER A 100 25.51 9.53 -9.15
CA SER A 100 25.59 8.25 -8.45
C SER A 100 24.33 7.43 -8.66
N ASP A 101 24.48 6.21 -9.16
CA ASP A 101 23.41 5.21 -9.27
C ASP A 101 23.11 4.49 -7.95
N MET A 102 23.82 4.83 -6.87
CA MET A 102 23.66 4.17 -5.58
C MET A 102 22.48 4.72 -4.78
N ILE A 103 21.63 3.82 -4.28
CA ILE A 103 20.65 4.09 -3.22
C ILE A 103 21.34 3.81 -1.87
N GLN A 104 21.40 4.82 -1.00
CA GLN A 104 22.22 4.76 0.22
C GLN A 104 21.43 5.14 1.48
N LYS A 105 21.57 4.31 2.52
CA LYS A 105 21.03 4.58 3.85
C LYS A 105 21.65 5.84 4.45
N GLN A 106 20.81 6.77 4.88
CA GLN A 106 21.21 8.04 5.50
C GLN A 106 21.03 8.01 7.01
N LYS A 107 19.88 7.50 7.47
CA LYS A 107 19.48 7.55 8.87
C LYS A 107 18.72 6.29 9.27
N GLU A 108 18.88 5.92 10.53
CA GLU A 108 18.06 4.92 11.20
C GLU A 108 17.26 5.60 12.30
N ILE A 109 15.96 5.34 12.34
CA ILE A 109 15.01 5.86 13.31
C ILE A 109 14.51 4.67 14.13
N GLN A 110 14.77 4.71 15.44
CA GLN A 110 14.41 3.64 16.37
C GLN A 110 12.93 3.73 16.73
N GLY A 111 12.18 2.63 16.62
CA GLY A 111 10.85 2.50 17.19
C GLY A 111 10.88 2.39 18.72
N LEU A 112 9.70 2.38 19.32
CA LEU A 112 9.57 2.34 20.79
C LEU A 112 9.77 0.91 21.31
N LYS A 113 9.45 -0.10 20.49
CA LYS A 113 9.70 -1.52 20.77
C LYS A 113 11.08 -1.97 20.26
N SER A 114 11.59 -3.06 20.83
CA SER A 114 12.87 -3.67 20.46
C SER A 114 12.80 -4.61 19.25
N SER A 115 11.62 -5.13 18.92
CA SER A 115 11.36 -5.89 17.69
C SER A 115 9.86 -5.91 17.42
N CYS A 116 9.48 -5.88 16.14
CA CYS A 116 8.10 -5.93 15.68
C CYS A 116 8.02 -6.86 14.47
N PRO A 117 7.09 -7.83 14.43
CA PRO A 117 6.91 -8.68 13.25
C PRO A 117 6.61 -7.87 11.99
N ARG A 118 5.83 -6.80 12.16
CA ARG A 118 5.41 -5.88 11.10
C ARG A 118 5.39 -4.46 11.65
N LEU A 119 5.81 -3.51 10.82
CA LEU A 119 5.84 -2.10 11.14
C LEU A 119 5.23 -1.35 9.96
N GLU A 120 4.17 -0.60 10.22
CA GLU A 120 3.52 0.22 9.22
C GLU A 120 4.13 1.61 9.20
N VAL A 121 4.11 2.26 8.04
CA VAL A 121 4.61 3.62 7.86
C VAL A 121 3.70 4.40 6.92
N CYS A 122 3.43 5.66 7.25
CA CYS A 122 2.70 6.59 6.41
C CYS A 122 3.33 7.98 6.47
N ILE A 123 3.14 8.75 5.41
CA ILE A 123 3.68 10.10 5.25
C ILE A 123 2.50 11.08 5.25
N ASP A 124 2.71 12.28 5.80
CA ASP A 124 1.72 13.36 5.71
C ASP A 124 1.42 13.66 4.23
N GLY A 125 0.16 13.55 3.82
CA GLY A 125 -0.28 13.47 2.42
C GLY A 125 -0.27 14.80 1.65
N GLN A 126 0.74 15.65 1.87
CA GLN A 126 0.89 16.94 1.20
C GLN A 126 2.02 16.96 0.18
N ASP A 127 2.00 17.96 -0.71
CA ASP A 127 3.06 18.20 -1.69
C ASP A 127 4.45 18.39 -1.03
N THR A 128 4.45 18.91 0.20
CA THR A 128 5.64 19.08 1.03
C THR A 128 5.38 18.48 2.42
N PRO A 129 5.59 17.16 2.59
CA PRO A 129 5.35 16.51 3.87
C PRO A 129 6.34 17.01 4.92
N GLN A 130 5.85 17.29 6.12
CA GLN A 130 6.70 17.68 7.26
C GLN A 130 7.01 16.49 8.17
N ASN A 131 6.07 15.56 8.28
CA ASN A 131 6.16 14.44 9.20
C ASN A 131 5.85 13.12 8.51
N PHE A 132 6.35 12.05 9.11
CA PHE A 132 5.86 10.69 8.86
C PHE A 132 5.48 10.05 10.19
N ALA A 133 4.61 9.04 10.13
CA ALA A 133 4.28 8.22 11.27
C ALA A 133 4.60 6.76 10.97
N TYR A 134 4.98 6.02 12.00
CA TYR A 134 5.20 4.59 11.90
C TYR A 134 4.89 3.90 13.21
N GLY A 135 4.56 2.61 13.14
CA GLY A 135 4.23 1.83 14.34
C GLY A 135 3.75 0.43 14.05
N SER A 136 3.81 -0.44 15.06
CA SER A 136 3.35 -1.83 14.97
C SER A 136 2.02 -2.08 15.68
N SER A 137 1.67 -1.21 16.62
CA SER A 137 0.40 -1.26 17.35
C SER A 137 -0.09 0.13 17.70
N THR A 138 -1.36 0.24 18.07
CA THR A 138 -2.02 1.52 18.42
C THR A 138 -1.30 2.33 19.51
N ASN A 139 -0.62 1.68 20.46
CA ASN A 139 0.18 2.32 21.51
C ASN A 139 1.70 2.38 21.20
N ASP A 140 2.09 2.14 19.95
CA ASP A 140 3.47 2.10 19.47
C ASP A 140 3.59 2.89 18.16
N ILE A 141 2.85 3.99 18.05
CA ILE A 141 2.90 4.88 16.90
C ILE A 141 3.75 6.08 17.27
N SER A 142 4.80 6.32 16.50
CA SER A 142 5.68 7.48 16.60
C SER A 142 5.48 8.39 15.40
N VAL A 143 5.47 9.69 15.65
CA VAL A 143 5.46 10.74 14.62
C VAL A 143 6.82 11.41 14.62
N VAL A 144 7.44 11.49 13.46
CA VAL A 144 8.82 11.96 13.28
C VAL A 144 8.85 13.08 12.26
N ASP A 145 9.58 14.14 12.60
CA ASP A 145 9.86 15.27 11.72
C ASP A 145 10.86 14.83 10.63
N LEU A 146 10.50 15.07 9.37
CA LEU A 146 11.29 14.64 8.20
C LEU A 146 12.59 15.41 8.04
N ALA A 147 12.66 16.65 8.54
CA ALA A 147 13.86 17.49 8.41
C ALA A 147 14.97 17.07 9.40
N THR A 148 14.57 16.67 10.61
CA THR A 148 15.48 16.39 11.73
C THR A 148 15.60 14.90 12.06
N PHE A 149 14.65 14.08 11.58
CA PHE A 149 14.47 12.67 11.97
C PHE A 149 14.33 12.48 13.49
N GLN A 150 13.75 13.46 14.19
CA GLN A 150 13.45 13.39 15.61
C GLN A 150 11.97 13.11 15.86
N THR A 151 11.68 12.28 16.85
CA THR A 151 10.31 12.01 17.30
C THR A 151 9.70 13.28 17.88
N VAL A 152 8.58 13.71 17.30
CA VAL A 152 7.80 14.88 17.70
C VAL A 152 6.78 14.49 18.77
N THR A 153 6.11 13.35 18.58
CA THR A 153 5.13 12.81 19.52
C THR A 153 4.99 11.30 19.31
N ASP A 154 4.40 10.62 20.27
CA ASP A 154 4.14 9.19 20.23
C ASP A 154 2.84 8.82 20.94
N SER A 155 2.43 7.56 20.81
CA SER A 155 1.23 7.00 21.39
C SER A 155 1.48 6.05 22.57
N THR A 156 2.63 6.14 23.24
CA THR A 156 2.98 5.23 24.36
C THR A 156 2.03 5.34 25.56
N ASP A 157 1.41 6.50 25.76
CA ASP A 157 0.45 6.77 26.83
C ASP A 157 -0.90 6.05 26.64
N LEU A 158 -1.12 5.40 25.48
CA LEU A 158 -2.36 4.71 25.16
C LEU A 158 -2.43 3.32 25.80
N SER A 159 -3.54 3.04 26.48
CA SER A 159 -3.80 1.71 27.06
C SER A 159 -4.24 0.68 26.02
N LEU A 160 -4.76 1.10 24.88
CA LEU A 160 -5.17 0.22 23.79
C LEU A 160 -3.95 -0.25 23.01
N SER A 161 -3.70 -1.56 23.00
CA SER A 161 -2.63 -2.20 22.23
C SER A 161 -3.21 -3.23 21.26
N GLN A 162 -3.44 -2.81 20.02
CA GLN A 162 -3.86 -3.67 18.92
C GLN A 162 -2.85 -3.56 17.77
N GLU A 163 -2.46 -4.70 17.19
CA GLU A 163 -1.60 -4.77 16.00
C GLU A 163 -2.25 -4.02 14.84
N VAL A 164 -1.48 -3.17 14.16
CA VAL A 164 -1.97 -2.38 13.01
C VAL A 164 -1.49 -2.98 11.70
N SER A 165 -2.32 -2.88 10.67
CA SER A 165 -2.02 -3.30 9.29
C SER A 165 -2.07 -2.17 8.28
N TYR A 166 -2.55 -1.00 8.69
CA TYR A 166 -2.61 0.20 7.87
C TYR A 166 -2.50 1.43 8.75
N LEU A 167 -1.73 2.41 8.29
CA LEU A 167 -1.61 3.75 8.86
C LEU A 167 -1.84 4.79 7.77
N SER A 168 -2.53 5.88 8.10
CA SER A 168 -2.70 6.99 7.17
C SER A 168 -2.99 8.30 7.89
N TYR A 169 -2.46 9.40 7.37
CA TYR A 169 -2.79 10.74 7.81
C TYR A 169 -4.16 11.18 7.30
N GLN A 170 -4.91 11.87 8.16
CA GLN A 170 -6.14 12.59 7.85
C GLN A 170 -5.90 14.07 8.18
N GLY A 171 -5.35 14.81 7.21
CA GLY A 171 -4.73 16.10 7.48
C GLY A 171 -3.49 15.97 8.38
N HIS A 172 -3.07 17.06 9.04
CA HIS A 172 -1.78 17.10 9.75
C HIS A 172 -1.77 16.47 11.15
N ASN A 173 -2.93 16.38 11.79
CA ASN A 173 -3.03 16.14 13.23
C ASN A 173 -3.82 14.89 13.57
N THR A 174 -4.18 14.08 12.58
CA THR A 174 -5.01 12.91 12.78
C THR A 174 -4.43 11.73 12.04
N ILE A 175 -4.25 10.62 12.75
CA ILE A 175 -3.78 9.35 12.18
C ILE A 175 -4.92 8.34 12.30
N LEU A 176 -5.23 7.67 11.19
CA LEU A 176 -6.09 6.50 11.15
C LEU A 176 -5.25 5.23 11.19
N CYS A 177 -5.69 4.27 12.00
CA CYS A 177 -5.09 2.95 12.12
C CYS A 177 -6.15 1.90 11.85
N CYS A 178 -5.87 0.93 10.96
CA CYS A 178 -6.67 -0.28 10.87
C CYS A 178 -6.06 -1.37 11.75
N CYS A 179 -6.84 -1.88 12.70
CA CYS A 179 -6.42 -2.95 13.58
C CYS A 179 -6.52 -4.28 12.85
N ARG A 180 -5.38 -4.96 12.72
CA ARG A 180 -5.20 -6.09 11.81
C ARG A 180 -6.14 -7.27 12.12
N LYS A 181 -6.39 -7.58 13.40
CA LYS A 181 -7.17 -8.77 13.78
C LYS A 181 -8.66 -8.49 13.99
N SER A 182 -9.01 -7.28 14.42
CA SER A 182 -10.41 -6.92 14.70
C SER A 182 -11.08 -6.20 13.54
N GLY A 183 -10.31 -5.55 12.66
CA GLY A 183 -10.84 -4.60 11.71
C GLY A 183 -11.30 -3.29 12.36
N ASP A 184 -11.02 -3.04 13.64
CA ASP A 184 -11.36 -1.77 14.27
C ASP A 184 -10.58 -0.62 13.60
N ILE A 185 -11.23 0.54 13.43
CA ILE A 185 -10.52 1.76 13.03
C ILE A 185 -10.30 2.64 14.26
N VAL A 186 -9.03 2.93 14.53
CA VAL A 186 -8.59 3.80 15.61
C VAL A 186 -8.15 5.14 15.04
N VAL A 187 -8.73 6.22 15.56
CA VAL A 187 -8.42 7.59 15.18
C VAL A 187 -7.63 8.26 16.31
N LEU A 188 -6.40 8.66 16.01
CA LEU A 188 -5.51 9.33 16.94
C LEU A 188 -5.43 10.82 16.63
N ASP A 189 -5.84 11.69 17.55
CA ASP A 189 -5.61 13.14 17.44
C ASP A 189 -4.31 13.52 18.14
N LEU A 190 -3.32 13.96 17.35
CA LEU A 190 -1.97 14.28 17.82
C LEU A 190 -1.91 15.53 18.71
N ARG A 191 -2.93 16.40 18.67
CA ARG A 191 -2.93 17.68 19.44
C ARG A 191 -3.28 17.50 20.90
N ASP A 192 -4.18 16.57 21.18
CA ASP A 192 -4.79 16.38 22.50
C ASP A 192 -4.44 15.00 23.09
N LYS A 193 -3.64 14.20 22.36
CA LYS A 193 -3.39 12.77 22.63
C LYS A 193 -4.67 11.97 22.90
N LYS A 194 -5.82 12.48 22.43
CA LYS A 194 -7.12 11.84 22.60
C LYS A 194 -7.30 10.78 21.52
N VAL A 195 -7.69 9.60 21.96
CA VAL A 195 -8.03 8.48 21.09
C VAL A 195 -9.52 8.45 20.90
N LYS A 196 -9.96 8.37 19.65
CA LYS A 196 -11.30 7.91 19.31
C LYS A 196 -11.16 6.52 18.71
N VAL A 197 -11.56 5.52 19.48
CA VAL A 197 -11.67 4.15 18.98
C VAL A 197 -13.06 4.00 18.41
N THR A 198 -13.13 3.45 17.21
CA THR A 198 -14.38 2.96 16.68
C THR A 198 -14.35 1.46 16.74
N HIS A 199 -15.38 0.87 17.33
CA HIS A 199 -15.63 -0.54 17.13
C HIS A 199 -16.42 -0.72 15.84
N SER A 200 -15.83 -1.39 14.85
CA SER A 200 -16.58 -1.98 13.75
C SER A 200 -16.19 -3.45 13.48
N PRO A 201 -16.52 -4.40 14.38
CA PRO A 201 -16.46 -5.85 14.09
C PRO A 201 -17.85 -6.51 14.21
N CYS A 202 -18.37 -7.48 13.43
CA CYS A 202 -18.10 -8.17 12.16
C CYS A 202 -19.50 -8.61 11.62
N LEU A 203 -19.67 -8.91 10.33
CA LEU A 203 -20.75 -9.81 9.88
C LEU A 203 -20.17 -11.17 9.45
N GLY A 204 -19.75 -11.95 10.43
CA GLY A 204 -19.60 -13.41 10.31
C GLY A 204 -18.16 -13.98 10.25
N ARG A 205 -17.85 -14.81 11.26
CA ARG A 205 -16.82 -15.88 11.41
C ARG A 205 -15.30 -15.56 11.29
N GLN A 206 -14.59 -16.11 12.29
CA GLN A 206 -13.17 -16.51 12.32
C GLN A 206 -12.09 -15.43 12.22
N ALA A 207 -10.86 -15.84 12.54
CA ALA A 207 -9.65 -15.03 12.68
C ALA A 207 -9.17 -14.49 11.31
N ALA A 208 -9.94 -13.54 10.75
CA ALA A 208 -9.56 -12.83 9.54
C ALA A 208 -8.51 -11.74 9.86
N PHE A 209 -7.66 -11.43 8.88
CA PHE A 209 -6.84 -10.24 8.93
C PHE A 209 -7.46 -9.14 8.07
N TRP A 210 -7.33 -7.91 8.52
CA TRP A 210 -7.93 -6.74 7.92
C TRP A 210 -6.83 -5.80 7.43
N THR A 211 -7.09 -5.13 6.33
CA THR A 211 -6.36 -3.93 5.88
C THR A 211 -7.36 -2.85 5.52
N ALA A 212 -6.89 -1.63 5.28
CA ALA A 212 -7.74 -0.52 4.87
C ALA A 212 -7.02 0.41 3.90
N VAL A 213 -7.78 1.27 3.25
CA VAL A 213 -7.29 2.37 2.44
C VAL A 213 -8.26 3.55 2.54
N ASN A 214 -7.73 4.76 2.44
CA ASN A 214 -8.53 5.98 2.39
C ASN A 214 -8.75 6.41 0.94
N SER A 215 -9.98 6.76 0.58
CA SER A 215 -10.24 7.49 -0.67
C SER A 215 -9.80 8.95 -0.50
N VAL A 216 -8.97 9.48 -1.39
CA VAL A 216 -8.51 10.87 -1.30
C VAL A 216 -9.62 11.81 -1.76
N ASP A 217 -9.70 12.99 -1.15
CA ASP A 217 -10.67 14.04 -1.50
C ASP A 217 -10.40 14.52 -2.93
N GLY A 218 -11.37 14.38 -3.86
CA GLY A 218 -11.16 14.86 -5.23
C GLY A 218 -12.11 14.43 -6.36
N CYS A 219 -13.06 13.51 -6.17
CA CYS A 219 -13.98 13.12 -7.25
C CYS A 219 -15.43 13.61 -7.07
N ALA A 220 -16.02 14.07 -8.19
CA ALA A 220 -17.36 14.60 -8.34
C ALA A 220 -18.49 13.62 -7.95
N THR A 221 -18.21 12.32 -7.80
CA THR A 221 -19.22 11.30 -7.49
C THR A 221 -19.53 11.16 -6.00
N ASN A 222 -18.64 11.63 -5.11
CA ASN A 222 -18.80 11.48 -3.65
C ASN A 222 -18.81 12.83 -2.89
N GLN A 223 -19.31 13.92 -3.48
CA GLN A 223 -19.58 15.20 -2.79
C GLN A 223 -18.43 15.73 -1.87
N GLY A 224 -17.15 15.49 -2.19
CA GLY A 224 -16.03 15.87 -1.30
C GLY A 224 -16.02 15.14 0.05
N LYS A 225 -16.34 13.84 0.04
CA LYS A 225 -16.28 12.95 1.20
C LYS A 225 -15.14 11.95 1.03
N THR A 226 -14.16 12.04 1.92
CA THR A 226 -13.21 10.96 2.23
C THR A 226 -13.97 9.76 2.79
N LEU A 227 -13.67 8.57 2.30
CA LEU A 227 -14.18 7.29 2.78
C LEU A 227 -13.02 6.41 3.24
N ILE A 228 -13.29 5.51 4.17
CA ILE A 228 -12.38 4.44 4.56
C ILE A 228 -12.93 3.15 3.98
N ILE A 229 -12.12 2.40 3.24
CA ILE A 229 -12.49 1.09 2.71
C ILE A 229 -11.64 0.07 3.41
N GLN A 230 -12.27 -0.95 3.96
CA GLN A 230 -11.61 -2.06 4.62
C GLN A 230 -11.78 -3.31 3.79
N LEU A 231 -10.77 -4.18 3.85
CA LEU A 231 -10.78 -5.49 3.22
C LEU A 231 -10.31 -6.53 4.23
N SER A 232 -11.08 -7.60 4.38
CA SER A 232 -10.66 -8.77 5.15
C SER A 232 -10.06 -9.84 4.25
N SER A 233 -9.25 -10.70 4.85
CA SER A 233 -8.73 -11.91 4.21
C SER A 233 -9.81 -12.90 3.78
N GLU A 234 -11.04 -12.77 4.26
CA GLU A 234 -12.19 -13.57 3.84
C GLU A 234 -12.97 -12.93 2.67
N GLY A 235 -12.42 -11.85 2.08
CA GLY A 235 -13.05 -11.13 0.97
C GLY A 235 -14.18 -10.20 1.38
N GLN A 236 -14.26 -9.82 2.66
CA GLN A 236 -15.28 -8.88 3.13
C GLN A 236 -14.79 -7.44 2.94
N PHE A 237 -15.63 -6.61 2.34
CA PHE A 237 -15.46 -5.18 2.23
C PHE A 237 -16.38 -4.45 3.19
N ILE A 238 -15.86 -3.38 3.79
CA ILE A 238 -16.63 -2.43 4.61
C ILE A 238 -16.25 -1.02 4.19
N ILE A 239 -17.25 -0.16 3.97
CA ILE A 239 -17.07 1.25 3.63
C ILE A 239 -17.58 2.10 4.80
N LEU A 240 -16.71 2.97 5.33
CA LEU A 240 -17.00 3.85 6.46
C LEU A 240 -16.82 5.33 6.07
N ASP A 241 -17.59 6.20 6.72
CA ASP A 241 -17.35 7.65 6.70
C ASP A 241 -16.48 8.00 7.91
N PRO A 242 -15.27 8.58 7.76
CA PRO A 242 -14.43 8.97 8.90
C PRO A 242 -15.11 9.98 9.83
N ARG A 243 -16.10 10.75 9.36
CA ARG A 243 -16.90 11.69 10.17
C ARG A 243 -17.98 10.98 10.99
N LYS A 244 -18.39 9.78 10.57
CA LYS A 244 -19.40 8.93 11.21
C LYS A 244 -18.90 7.50 11.34
N ILE A 245 -17.72 7.37 11.90
CA ILE A 245 -16.96 6.11 11.84
C ILE A 245 -17.65 4.93 12.55
N ASN A 246 -18.58 5.21 13.47
CA ASN A 246 -19.40 4.19 14.16
C ASN A 246 -20.54 3.61 13.28
N GLU A 247 -20.74 4.11 12.07
CA GLU A 247 -21.80 3.70 11.15
C GLU A 247 -21.17 3.14 9.87
N CYS A 248 -21.48 1.88 9.56
CA CYS A 248 -21.15 1.29 8.26
C CYS A 248 -22.04 1.93 7.18
N ILE A 249 -21.42 2.46 6.12
CA ILE A 249 -22.14 2.99 4.95
C ILE A 249 -22.65 1.83 4.10
N SER A 250 -21.77 0.86 3.82
CA SER A 250 -22.07 -0.33 3.03
C SER A 250 -21.04 -1.43 3.31
N GLY A 251 -21.45 -2.68 3.10
CA GLY A 251 -20.58 -3.84 3.16
C GLY A 251 -20.97 -4.87 2.10
N ALA A 252 -19.99 -5.61 1.60
CA ALA A 252 -20.18 -6.65 0.61
C ALA A 252 -19.11 -7.73 0.75
N THR A 253 -19.34 -8.90 0.18
CA THR A 253 -18.38 -10.00 0.20
C THR A 253 -18.06 -10.41 -1.24
N THR A 254 -16.77 -10.47 -1.59
CA THR A 254 -16.35 -11.05 -2.87
C THR A 254 -16.37 -12.59 -2.80
N HIS A 255 -16.27 -13.25 -3.95
CA HIS A 255 -16.20 -14.69 -4.05
C HIS A 255 -14.82 -15.25 -3.63
N LYS A 256 -13.82 -14.38 -3.44
CA LYS A 256 -12.45 -14.76 -3.04
C LYS A 256 -12.26 -14.63 -1.53
N GLY A 257 -11.73 -15.68 -0.93
CA GLY A 257 -11.15 -15.68 0.41
C GLY A 257 -9.76 -16.28 0.33
N ALA A 258 -8.84 -15.77 1.13
CA ALA A 258 -7.46 -16.21 1.09
C ALA A 258 -7.35 -17.62 1.70
N LYS A 259 -6.50 -18.46 1.10
CA LYS A 259 -6.36 -19.87 1.48
C LYS A 259 -5.48 -20.06 2.72
N THR A 260 -4.47 -19.20 2.94
CA THR A 260 -3.53 -19.24 4.09
C THR A 260 -2.84 -17.89 4.34
N ASP A 261 -2.38 -17.68 5.60
CA ASP A 261 -1.46 -16.69 6.20
C ASP A 261 -1.65 -15.18 5.93
N ASN A 262 -2.34 -14.76 4.86
CA ASN A 262 -2.90 -13.42 4.66
C ASN A 262 -1.89 -12.26 4.77
N GLU A 263 -0.60 -12.53 4.53
CA GLU A 263 0.46 -11.53 4.69
C GLU A 263 0.42 -10.46 3.59
N HIS A 264 -0.09 -10.81 2.41
CA HIS A 264 -0.02 -10.02 1.18
C HIS A 264 -1.33 -9.35 0.79
N ILE A 265 -2.38 -9.40 1.63
CA ILE A 265 -3.64 -8.71 1.31
C ILE A 265 -3.37 -7.23 1.08
N ASN A 266 -3.78 -6.73 -0.08
CA ASN A 266 -3.51 -5.37 -0.49
C ASN A 266 -4.75 -4.73 -1.09
N LEU A 267 -4.89 -3.42 -0.88
CA LEU A 267 -6.07 -2.64 -1.21
C LEU A 267 -5.63 -1.23 -1.62
N GLU A 268 -5.96 -0.82 -2.85
CA GLU A 268 -5.60 0.48 -3.39
C GLU A 268 -6.82 1.17 -4.02
N VAL A 269 -6.83 2.50 -4.04
CA VAL A 269 -7.91 3.29 -4.66
C VAL A 269 -7.40 4.02 -5.90
N SER A 270 -8.14 3.88 -7.00
CA SER A 270 -7.90 4.64 -8.24
C SER A 270 -7.84 6.14 -8.01
N SER A 271 -6.98 6.84 -8.77
CA SER A 271 -6.87 8.30 -8.70
C SER A 271 -8.19 9.02 -9.04
N CYS A 272 -9.06 8.39 -9.84
CA CYS A 272 -10.40 8.89 -10.12
C CYS A 272 -11.43 8.60 -9.02
N GLN A 273 -11.05 7.88 -7.95
CA GLN A 273 -11.89 7.54 -6.79
C GLN A 273 -13.19 6.81 -7.15
N LYS A 274 -13.22 6.10 -8.29
CA LYS A 274 -14.36 5.28 -8.73
C LYS A 274 -14.14 3.78 -8.56
N PHE A 275 -12.88 3.38 -8.59
CA PHE A 275 -12.47 1.99 -8.53
C PHE A 275 -11.56 1.73 -7.34
N VAL A 276 -11.67 0.51 -6.81
CA VAL A 276 -10.81 -0.05 -5.79
C VAL A 276 -10.22 -1.35 -6.32
N SER A 277 -8.91 -1.53 -6.16
CA SER A 277 -8.22 -2.74 -6.57
C SER A 277 -7.78 -3.56 -5.37
N THR A 278 -7.83 -4.89 -5.52
CA THR A 278 -7.42 -5.83 -4.47
C THR A 278 -6.52 -6.91 -5.01
N SER A 279 -5.59 -7.38 -4.18
CA SER A 279 -4.73 -8.52 -4.49
C SER A 279 -4.31 -9.27 -3.23
N GLY A 280 -3.53 -10.33 -3.40
CA GLY A 280 -2.94 -11.08 -2.29
C GLY A 280 -3.76 -12.29 -1.82
N PHE A 281 -4.89 -12.56 -2.47
CA PHE A 281 -5.67 -13.78 -2.29
C PHE A 281 -5.13 -14.95 -3.12
N ASP A 282 -4.62 -14.62 -4.30
CA ASP A 282 -4.15 -15.51 -5.34
C ASP A 282 -3.22 -14.71 -6.29
N SER A 283 -3.01 -15.23 -7.50
CA SER A 283 -2.23 -14.64 -8.58
C SER A 283 -2.91 -13.49 -9.32
N GLU A 284 -4.12 -13.09 -8.92
CA GLU A 284 -4.91 -12.11 -9.65
C GLU A 284 -4.95 -10.74 -8.95
N VAL A 285 -5.21 -9.71 -9.75
CA VAL A 285 -5.59 -8.38 -9.27
C VAL A 285 -6.99 -8.07 -9.74
N ASP A 286 -7.90 -7.90 -8.78
CA ASP A 286 -9.30 -7.61 -9.04
C ASP A 286 -9.59 -6.13 -8.90
N ILE A 287 -10.47 -5.61 -9.74
CA ILE A 287 -10.92 -4.22 -9.73
C ILE A 287 -12.42 -4.20 -9.52
N PHE A 288 -12.88 -3.42 -8.54
CA PHE A 288 -14.30 -3.23 -8.22
C PHE A 288 -14.70 -1.77 -8.42
N CYS A 289 -15.96 -1.56 -8.81
CA CYS A 289 -16.55 -0.22 -8.89
C CYS A 289 -17.27 0.11 -7.57
N PHE A 290 -17.11 1.34 -7.05
CA PHE A 290 -17.78 1.76 -5.82
C PHE A 290 -19.31 1.68 -5.89
N ASP A 291 -19.90 1.88 -7.07
CA ASP A 291 -21.35 1.80 -7.22
C ASP A 291 -21.88 0.36 -7.10
N SER A 292 -21.03 -0.65 -7.29
CA SER A 292 -21.38 -2.06 -7.06
C SER A 292 -21.70 -2.34 -5.58
N PHE A 293 -21.13 -1.56 -4.66
CA PHE A 293 -21.37 -1.71 -3.22
C PHE A 293 -22.69 -1.09 -2.76
N LYS A 294 -23.33 -0.21 -3.56
CA LYS A 294 -24.60 0.42 -3.19
C LYS A 294 -25.82 -0.40 -3.60
N ASN A 295 -25.67 -1.25 -4.61
CA ASN A 295 -26.76 -1.93 -5.31
C ASN A 295 -26.75 -3.45 -5.14
N SER A 296 -25.92 -4.00 -4.22
CA SER A 296 -25.84 -5.44 -4.02
C SER A 296 -26.99 -5.96 -3.15
N ASP A 297 -28.11 -6.33 -3.77
CA ASP A 297 -29.25 -6.97 -3.10
C ASP A 297 -28.86 -8.30 -2.39
N GLU A 298 -27.74 -8.92 -2.78
CA GLU A 298 -27.28 -10.23 -2.29
C GLU A 298 -26.05 -10.20 -1.37
N ASN A 299 -25.59 -9.01 -0.92
CA ASN A 299 -24.32 -8.85 -0.17
C ASN A 299 -23.08 -9.47 -0.87
N LYS A 300 -23.18 -9.81 -2.15
CA LYS A 300 -22.08 -10.35 -2.96
C LYS A 300 -21.76 -9.41 -4.11
N ILE A 301 -20.47 -9.21 -4.37
CA ILE A 301 -19.99 -8.38 -5.47
C ILE A 301 -18.95 -9.14 -6.30
N GLY A 302 -18.96 -8.90 -7.60
CA GLY A 302 -17.93 -9.36 -8.54
C GLY A 302 -17.05 -8.20 -9.00
N PRO A 303 -15.81 -8.47 -9.43
CA PRO A 303 -14.95 -7.46 -10.04
C PRO A 303 -15.53 -7.02 -11.40
N VAL A 304 -15.30 -5.75 -11.74
CA VAL A 304 -15.55 -5.21 -13.08
C VAL A 304 -14.42 -5.53 -14.04
N PHE A 305 -13.25 -5.90 -13.51
CA PHE A 305 -12.08 -6.35 -14.26
C PHE A 305 -11.18 -7.21 -13.37
N THR A 306 -10.56 -8.25 -13.94
CA THR A 306 -9.59 -9.12 -13.26
C THR A 306 -8.36 -9.29 -14.15
N HIS A 307 -7.17 -9.07 -13.58
CA HIS A 307 -5.90 -9.32 -14.24
C HIS A 307 -5.32 -10.67 -13.83
N GLU A 308 -5.17 -11.58 -14.79
CA GLU A 308 -4.68 -12.95 -14.58
C GLU A 308 -3.24 -13.16 -15.09
N GLY A 309 -2.49 -12.07 -15.32
CA GLY A 309 -1.20 -12.13 -16.01
C GLY A 309 -0.09 -12.89 -15.29
N HIS A 310 -0.16 -13.05 -13.96
CA HIS A 310 0.89 -13.73 -13.18
C HIS A 310 0.84 -15.27 -13.27
N VAL A 311 -0.27 -15.86 -13.75
CA VAL A 311 -0.41 -17.34 -13.88
C VAL A 311 0.21 -17.86 -15.17
N THR A 312 0.26 -17.03 -16.22
CA THR A 312 0.50 -17.47 -17.60
C THR A 312 1.97 -17.70 -17.97
N THR A 313 2.90 -17.51 -17.03
CA THR A 313 4.34 -17.43 -17.31
C THR A 313 5.19 -18.55 -16.72
N CYS A 314 4.60 -19.52 -16.03
CA CYS A 314 5.31 -20.69 -15.52
C CYS A 314 5.06 -21.92 -16.42
N GLU A 315 6.13 -22.54 -16.93
CA GLU A 315 6.03 -23.74 -17.77
C GLU A 315 5.61 -24.99 -16.97
N GLU A 316 5.81 -25.03 -15.64
CA GLU A 316 5.19 -25.90 -14.60
C GLU A 316 5.43 -25.18 -13.22
N PRO A 317 4.52 -25.09 -12.19
CA PRO A 317 3.56 -26.08 -11.64
C PRO A 317 2.18 -25.49 -11.23
N ILE A 318 1.42 -26.20 -10.36
CA ILE A 318 0.03 -25.94 -9.92
C ILE A 318 -0.23 -24.45 -9.61
N ALA A 319 -1.20 -23.83 -10.30
CA ALA A 319 -1.60 -22.42 -10.15
C ALA A 319 -1.97 -21.98 -8.71
N SER A 320 -2.01 -22.89 -7.75
CA SER A 320 -2.35 -22.63 -6.35
C SER A 320 -1.26 -21.96 -5.52
N ASP A 321 -0.01 -21.90 -6.01
CA ASP A 321 1.15 -21.53 -5.18
C ASP A 321 1.68 -20.10 -5.46
N PHE A 322 1.10 -19.41 -6.45
CA PHE A 322 1.48 -18.04 -6.80
C PHE A 322 0.53 -17.04 -6.15
N THR A 323 1.10 -15.96 -5.62
CA THR A 323 0.32 -14.89 -4.99
C THR A 323 0.91 -13.56 -5.37
N VAL A 324 0.04 -12.60 -5.73
CA VAL A 324 0.43 -11.21 -5.88
C VAL A 324 0.90 -10.69 -4.53
N THR A 325 2.18 -10.31 -4.44
CA THR A 325 2.83 -9.90 -3.20
C THR A 325 2.63 -8.44 -2.91
N SER A 326 2.47 -7.63 -3.95
CA SER A 326 2.24 -6.19 -3.87
C SER A 326 1.63 -5.69 -5.18
N HIS A 327 0.78 -4.66 -5.08
CA HIS A 327 0.32 -3.90 -6.25
C HIS A 327 0.20 -2.43 -5.88
N LEU A 328 0.31 -1.57 -6.88
CA LEU A 328 0.17 -0.13 -6.74
C LEU A 328 -0.69 0.41 -7.86
N GLN A 329 -1.62 1.29 -7.49
CA GLN A 329 -2.40 2.08 -8.43
C GLN A 329 -1.61 3.34 -8.81
N HIS A 330 -1.54 3.69 -10.10
CA HIS A 330 -0.80 4.88 -10.51
C HIS A 330 -1.45 6.18 -9.99
N PRO A 331 -0.67 7.12 -9.42
CA PRO A 331 -1.21 8.30 -8.74
C PRO A 331 -1.99 9.25 -9.65
N PHE A 332 -1.71 9.26 -10.96
CA PHE A 332 -2.32 10.20 -11.91
C PHE A 332 -3.06 9.55 -13.08
N GLN A 333 -2.97 8.22 -13.23
CA GLN A 333 -3.60 7.49 -14.34
C GLN A 333 -4.47 6.39 -13.72
N ALA A 334 -5.79 6.61 -13.74
CA ALA A 334 -6.73 5.76 -13.02
C ALA A 334 -6.73 4.30 -13.49
N SER A 335 -6.40 4.05 -14.75
CA SER A 335 -6.36 2.70 -15.34
C SER A 335 -5.02 1.98 -15.22
N LEU A 336 -3.93 2.68 -14.88
CA LEU A 336 -2.59 2.09 -14.83
C LEU A 336 -2.30 1.48 -13.45
N ILE A 337 -1.96 0.20 -13.44
CA ILE A 337 -1.59 -0.56 -12.24
C ILE A 337 -0.20 -1.20 -12.45
N LEU A 338 0.57 -1.23 -11.36
CA LEU A 338 1.77 -2.05 -11.25
C LEU A 338 1.48 -3.20 -10.28
N SER A 339 1.79 -4.43 -10.64
CA SER A 339 1.60 -5.61 -9.79
C SER A 339 2.81 -6.54 -9.85
N ALA A 340 3.14 -7.14 -8.71
CA ALA A 340 4.23 -8.09 -8.60
C ALA A 340 3.80 -9.36 -7.86
N ALA A 341 4.40 -10.49 -8.20
CA ALA A 341 4.04 -11.79 -7.62
C ALA A 341 5.24 -12.55 -7.02
N SER A 342 4.92 -13.63 -6.31
CA SER A 342 5.87 -14.47 -5.58
C SER A 342 6.93 -15.15 -6.46
N ASP A 343 6.70 -15.22 -7.77
CA ASP A 343 7.63 -15.74 -8.78
C ASP A 343 8.66 -14.71 -9.28
N GLY A 344 8.60 -13.46 -8.80
CA GLY A 344 9.47 -12.37 -9.26
C GLY A 344 8.94 -11.63 -10.50
N SER A 345 7.76 -11.99 -11.02
CA SER A 345 7.17 -11.24 -12.13
C SER A 345 6.72 -9.84 -11.69
N LEU A 346 7.02 -8.83 -12.52
CA LEU A 346 6.59 -7.44 -12.37
C LEU A 346 5.84 -6.98 -13.62
N HIS A 347 4.60 -6.55 -13.44
CA HIS A 347 3.68 -6.20 -14.53
C HIS A 347 3.26 -4.75 -14.35
N ALA A 348 3.42 -3.92 -15.39
CA ALA A 348 2.67 -2.67 -15.53
C ALA A 348 1.66 -2.84 -16.66
N TRP A 349 0.40 -2.51 -16.37
CA TRP A 349 -0.72 -2.78 -17.27
C TRP A 349 -1.84 -1.78 -17.06
N GLU A 350 -2.63 -1.57 -18.12
CA GLU A 350 -3.81 -0.73 -18.08
C GLU A 350 -5.07 -1.59 -18.29
N TYR A 351 -6.13 -1.28 -17.55
CA TYR A 351 -7.44 -1.89 -17.77
C TYR A 351 -8.38 -0.96 -18.52
N ILE A 352 -9.27 -1.56 -19.31
CA ILE A 352 -10.33 -0.88 -20.02
C ILE A 352 -11.65 -1.51 -19.60
N ILE A 353 -12.45 -0.78 -18.81
CA ILE A 353 -13.81 -1.18 -18.44
C ILE A 353 -14.74 -0.67 -19.55
N LYS A 354 -15.45 -1.59 -20.20
CA LYS A 354 -16.38 -1.28 -21.29
C LYS A 354 -17.74 -0.81 -20.79
#